data_AF-A0A6J7GPK2-F1
#
_entry.id   AF-A0A6J7GPK2-F1
#
_cell.length_a   1.000
_cell.length_b   1.000
_cell.length_c   1.000
_cell.angle_alpha   90.00
_cell.angle_beta   90.00
_cell.angle_gamma   90.00
#
_symmetry.space_group_name_H-M   'P 1'
#
loop_
_entity.id
_entity.type
_entity.pdbx_description
1 polymer ?
#
loop_
_entity_poly.entity_id
_entity_poly.type
_entity_poly.pdbx_seq_one_letter_code
_entity_poly.pdbx_strand_id
1 'polypeptide(L)'
;MGDYVAGPSHVLPTFGTARFASALTVDDFLKQHHIITVDESAYDAGGLAGSVEVLADAEGLTAHADSIRVRAAARASGEFGSSTSESLGAL
;
A
#
# COMPACT_ATOMS: atom_id res chain seq x y z
N MET A 1 37.66 -15.63 -7.30
CA MET A 1 37.50 -14.49 -6.35
C MET A 1 36.03 -14.22 -6.06
N GLY A 2 35.17 -14.06 -7.08
CA GLY A 2 33.71 -13.92 -6.92
C GLY A 2 33.07 -15.03 -6.11
N ASP A 3 33.46 -16.28 -6.37
CA ASP A 3 32.88 -17.45 -5.68
C ASP A 3 33.26 -17.57 -4.20
N TYR A 4 34.18 -16.74 -3.70
CA TYR A 4 34.78 -16.95 -2.39
C TYR A 4 34.88 -15.70 -1.52
N VAL A 5 35.48 -14.60 -2.01
CA VAL A 5 35.90 -13.48 -1.12
C VAL A 5 35.59 -12.08 -1.68
N ALA A 6 35.14 -11.96 -2.92
CA ALA A 6 34.91 -10.63 -3.51
C ALA A 6 33.73 -9.88 -2.85
N GLY A 7 32.82 -10.58 -2.16
CA GLY A 7 31.65 -10.00 -1.50
C GLY A 7 30.30 -10.38 -2.12
N PRO A 8 30.12 -10.33 -3.45
CA PRO A 8 28.87 -10.73 -4.09
C PRO A 8 28.56 -12.23 -3.91
N SER A 9 27.26 -12.55 -3.86
CA SER A 9 26.81 -13.95 -3.86
C SER A 9 27.12 -14.63 -5.19
N HIS A 10 27.65 -15.85 -5.13
CA HIS A 10 27.81 -16.71 -6.30
C HIS A 10 26.56 -17.54 -6.64
N VAL A 11 25.49 -17.39 -5.85
CA VAL A 11 24.21 -18.03 -6.12
C VAL A 11 23.49 -17.17 -7.16
N LEU A 12 23.65 -17.56 -8.42
CA LEU A 12 23.19 -16.80 -9.58
C LEU A 12 22.05 -17.51 -10.33
N PRO A 13 21.16 -16.76 -11.00
CA PRO A 13 20.17 -17.33 -11.90
C PRO A 13 20.83 -18.04 -13.10
N THR A 14 20.33 -19.24 -13.43
CA THR A 14 20.85 -20.08 -14.53
C THR A 14 19.78 -20.33 -15.59
N PHE A 15 20.10 -21.03 -16.69
CA PHE A 15 19.15 -21.32 -17.78
C PHE A 15 18.49 -20.07 -18.41
N GLY A 16 19.22 -18.95 -18.45
CA GLY A 16 18.78 -17.69 -19.07
C GLY A 16 17.86 -16.81 -18.21
N THR A 17 17.56 -17.20 -16.98
CA THR A 17 16.66 -16.45 -16.08
C THR A 17 17.26 -15.14 -15.57
N ALA A 18 18.57 -14.92 -15.73
CA ALA A 18 19.24 -13.64 -15.44
C ALA A 18 18.67 -12.44 -16.20
N ARG A 19 17.81 -12.66 -17.20
CA ARG A 19 17.06 -11.59 -17.90
C ARG A 19 15.97 -10.95 -17.04
N PHE A 20 15.50 -11.63 -15.99
CA PHE A 20 14.39 -11.19 -15.14
C PHE A 20 14.57 -11.54 -13.65
N ALA A 21 15.65 -12.25 -13.29
CA ALA A 21 16.01 -12.59 -11.92
C ALA A 21 17.38 -12.01 -11.54
N SER A 22 17.56 -11.71 -10.25
CA SER A 22 18.79 -11.17 -9.68
C SER A 22 19.64 -12.28 -9.03
N ALA A 23 20.92 -11.99 -8.79
CA ALA A 23 21.72 -12.79 -7.86
C ALA A 23 21.07 -12.83 -6.46
N LEU A 24 21.30 -13.90 -5.70
CA LEU A 24 20.80 -13.98 -4.32
C LEU A 24 21.37 -12.83 -3.47
N THR A 25 20.48 -12.13 -2.78
CA THR A 25 20.73 -10.99 -1.90
C THR A 25 20.09 -11.23 -0.53
N VAL A 26 20.26 -10.28 0.39
CA VAL A 26 19.58 -10.33 1.70
C VAL A 26 18.07 -10.13 1.55
N ASP A 27 17.63 -9.37 0.55
CA ASP A 27 16.21 -9.06 0.33
C ASP A 27 15.38 -10.31 -0.02
N ASP A 28 16.00 -11.35 -0.59
CA ASP A 28 15.36 -12.64 -0.85
C ASP A 28 14.90 -13.36 0.44
N PHE A 29 15.42 -12.94 1.59
CA PHE A 29 15.03 -13.44 2.92
C PHE A 29 14.08 -12.50 3.66
N LEU A 30 13.74 -11.36 3.06
CA LEU A 30 12.81 -10.39 3.63
C LEU A 30 11.46 -10.45 2.90
N LYS A 31 10.40 -10.01 3.58
CA LYS A 31 9.11 -9.74 2.93
C LYS A 31 8.80 -8.26 3.01
N GLN A 32 8.62 -7.62 1.86
CA GLN A 32 8.25 -6.23 1.79
C GLN A 32 6.73 -6.08 1.94
N HIS A 33 6.31 -5.30 2.92
CA HIS A 33 4.90 -4.97 3.16
C HIS A 33 4.67 -3.49 2.91
N HIS A 34 3.66 -3.16 2.10
CA HIS A 34 3.25 -1.79 1.84
C HIS A 34 2.08 -1.44 2.78
N ILE A 35 2.30 -0.46 3.65
CA ILE A 35 1.27 0.06 4.57
C ILE A 35 0.90 1.46 4.07
N ILE A 36 -0.40 1.67 3.80
CA ILE A 36 -0.94 2.94 3.34
C ILE A 36 -1.99 3.39 4.34
N THR A 37 -1.80 4.59 4.88
CA THR A 37 -2.75 5.26 5.76
C THR A 37 -3.23 6.51 5.06
N VAL A 38 -4.54 6.72 5.03
CA VAL A 38 -5.18 7.90 4.43
C VAL A 38 -5.84 8.67 5.55
N ASP A 39 -5.41 9.91 5.76
CA ASP A 39 -6.06 10.83 6.67
C ASP A 39 -7.40 11.31 6.10
N GLU A 40 -8.24 11.88 6.96
CA GLU A 40 -9.59 12.32 6.59
C GLU A 40 -9.58 13.36 5.46
N SER A 41 -8.68 14.36 5.54
CA SER A 41 -8.59 15.42 4.55
C SER A 41 -8.18 14.91 3.16
N ALA A 42 -7.30 13.91 3.11
CA ALA A 42 -6.91 13.24 1.88
C ALA A 42 -8.00 12.30 1.34
N TYR A 43 -8.90 11.81 2.20
CA TYR A 43 -9.98 10.92 1.80
C TYR A 43 -11.16 11.65 1.16
N ASP A 44 -11.55 12.81 1.66
CA ASP A 44 -12.82 13.49 1.35
C ASP A 44 -13.06 13.81 -0.14
N ALA A 45 -14.22 14.39 -0.47
CA ALA A 45 -14.65 14.62 -1.86
C ALA A 45 -13.67 15.44 -2.72
N GLY A 46 -12.84 16.29 -2.10
CA GLY A 46 -11.75 17.02 -2.78
C GLY A 46 -10.43 16.25 -2.89
N GLY A 47 -10.35 15.07 -2.28
CA GLY A 47 -9.22 14.15 -2.26
C GLY A 47 -9.49 12.88 -3.06
N LEU A 48 -9.22 11.71 -2.45
CA LEU A 48 -9.16 10.43 -3.16
C LEU A 48 -10.52 9.78 -3.41
N ALA A 49 -11.52 9.98 -2.54
CA ALA A 49 -12.78 9.23 -2.61
C ALA A 49 -13.48 9.35 -3.97
N GLY A 50 -13.60 10.57 -4.50
CA GLY A 50 -14.28 10.79 -5.78
C GLY A 50 -13.58 10.09 -6.96
N SER A 51 -12.25 10.13 -6.99
CA SER A 51 -11.48 9.47 -8.05
C SER A 51 -11.60 7.94 -7.98
N VAL A 52 -11.56 7.37 -6.77
CA VAL A 52 -11.69 5.93 -6.56
C VAL A 52 -13.10 5.45 -6.93
N GLU A 53 -14.14 6.21 -6.58
CA GLU A 53 -15.52 5.88 -6.93
C GLU A 53 -15.71 5.86 -8.45
N VAL A 54 -15.24 6.89 -9.16
CA VAL A 54 -15.34 6.97 -10.63
C VAL A 54 -14.64 5.79 -11.31
N LEU A 55 -13.44 5.43 -10.85
CA LEU A 55 -12.71 4.28 -11.38
C LEU A 55 -13.45 2.96 -11.09
N ALA A 56 -13.95 2.79 -9.87
CA ALA A 56 -14.67 1.58 -9.48
C ALA A 56 -15.98 1.40 -10.28
N ASP A 57 -16.73 2.48 -10.52
CA ASP A 57 -17.93 2.45 -11.36
C ASP A 57 -17.59 2.13 -12.81
N ALA A 58 -16.52 2.74 -13.36
CA ALA A 58 -16.08 2.50 -14.74
C ALA A 58 -15.61 1.05 -14.97
N GLU A 59 -15.02 0.42 -13.95
CA GLU A 59 -14.60 -0.98 -13.98
C GLU A 59 -15.72 -1.97 -13.63
N GLY A 60 -16.92 -1.48 -13.23
CA GLY A 60 -18.05 -2.32 -12.83
C GLY A 60 -17.88 -2.97 -11.45
N LEU A 61 -17.02 -2.43 -10.60
CA LEU A 61 -16.71 -2.93 -9.26
C LEU A 61 -17.64 -2.31 -8.19
N THR A 62 -18.94 -2.61 -8.26
CA THR A 62 -19.97 -1.97 -7.43
C THR A 62 -19.66 -2.04 -5.92
N ALA A 63 -19.18 -3.17 -5.41
CA ALA A 63 -18.83 -3.29 -3.99
C ALA A 63 -17.67 -2.37 -3.55
N HIS A 64 -16.75 -2.03 -4.46
CA HIS A 64 -15.66 -1.09 -4.17
C HIS A 64 -16.19 0.34 -4.12
N ALA A 65 -17.01 0.74 -5.09
CA ALA A 65 -17.68 2.04 -5.11
C ALA A 65 -18.56 2.24 -3.86
N ASP A 66 -19.36 1.23 -3.51
CA ASP A 66 -20.24 1.27 -2.34
C ASP A 66 -19.45 1.41 -1.04
N SER A 67 -18.28 0.76 -0.94
CA SER A 67 -17.37 0.93 0.19
C SER A 67 -16.97 2.40 0.39
N ILE A 68 -16.72 3.13 -0.71
CA ILE A 68 -16.40 4.55 -0.66
C ILE A 68 -17.61 5.37 -0.25
N ARG A 69 -18.76 5.15 -0.89
CA ARG A 69 -20.03 5.85 -0.61
C ARG A 69 -20.45 5.73 0.85
N VAL A 70 -20.36 4.53 1.44
CA VAL A 70 -20.72 4.30 2.86
C VAL A 70 -19.84 5.14 3.79
N ARG A 71 -18.53 5.20 3.53
CA ARG A 71 -17.60 6.01 4.33
C ARG A 71 -17.80 7.51 4.13
N ALA A 72 -18.09 7.94 2.91
CA ALA A 72 -18.41 9.34 2.63
C ALA A 72 -19.71 9.77 3.33
N ALA A 73 -20.74 8.93 3.29
CA ALA A 73 -22.01 9.17 3.97
C ALA A 73 -21.83 9.23 5.50
N ALA A 74 -21.10 8.29 6.10
CA ALA A 74 -20.84 8.25 7.54
C ALA A 74 -20.02 9.45 8.05
N ARG A 75 -19.17 10.04 7.19
CA ARG A 75 -18.45 11.28 7.51
C ARG A 75 -19.35 12.52 7.38
N ALA A 76 -20.19 12.57 6.36
CA ALA A 76 -21.18 13.63 6.21
C ALA A 76 -22.21 13.67 7.35
N SER A 77 -22.56 12.51 7.93
CA SER A 77 -23.45 12.40 9.10
C SER A 77 -22.76 12.72 10.44
N GLY A 78 -21.42 12.87 10.46
CA GLY A 78 -20.66 13.13 11.68
C GLY A 78 -20.48 11.91 12.60
N GLU A 79 -20.87 10.71 12.16
CA GLU A 79 -20.82 9.48 12.98
C GLU A 79 -19.40 8.95 13.22
N PHE A 80 -18.40 9.51 12.52
CA PHE A 80 -16.99 9.09 12.60
C PHE A 80 -16.05 10.07 13.31
N GLY A 81 -16.56 11.18 13.88
CA GLY A 81 -15.74 12.19 14.54
C GLY A 81 -15.95 12.28 16.05
N SER A 82 -15.12 11.59 16.85
CA SER A 82 -14.57 12.06 18.16
C SER A 82 -14.05 10.93 19.07
N SER A 83 -12.89 10.29 18.80
CA SER A 83 -12.30 9.47 19.89
C SER A 83 -10.78 9.34 19.99
N THR A 84 -9.96 9.94 19.12
CA THR A 84 -8.49 9.68 19.21
C THR A 84 -7.65 10.90 18.87
N SER A 85 -7.73 11.96 19.69
CA SER A 85 -6.76 13.06 19.67
C SER A 85 -6.06 13.33 21.02
N GLU A 86 -6.36 12.63 22.12
CA GLU A 86 -5.89 13.05 23.45
C GLU A 86 -4.79 12.22 24.15
N SER A 87 -4.14 11.21 23.55
CA SER A 87 -3.21 10.38 24.37
C SER A 87 -1.80 10.07 23.85
N LEU A 88 -1.28 10.75 22.83
CA LEU A 88 0.09 10.49 22.33
C LEU A 88 0.97 11.75 22.34
N GLY A 89 0.86 12.55 23.40
CA GLY A 89 1.68 13.75 23.64
C GLY A 89 2.47 13.74 24.96
N ALA A 90 2.59 12.59 25.64
CA ALA A 90 3.32 12.50 26.90
C ALA A 90 4.01 11.14 27.08
N LEU A 91 5.07 10.89 26.32
CA LEU A 91 6.24 10.10 26.74
C LEU A 91 7.47 10.60 25.97
#